data_AF-A0A423XE78-F1
#
_entry.id   AF-A0A423XE78-F1
#
_cell.length_a   1.000
_cell.length_b   1.000
_cell.length_c   1.000
_cell.angle_alpha   90.00
_cell.angle_beta   90.00
_cell.angle_gamma   90.00
#
_symmetry.space_group_name_H-M   'P 1'
#
loop_
_entity.id
_entity.type
_entity.pdbx_description
1 polymer ?
#
loop_
_entity_poly.entity_id
_entity_poly.type
_entity_poly.pdbx_seq_one_letter_code
_entity_poly.pdbx_strand_id
1 'polypeptide(L)'
;MASSSNALPSEFAQRAQQGGIVVTVLDVPKLDLESYIQNYKGRTRTDRLLLIAQTSTVLSVDALKLAIHETTTNGRDVQLYRDAWELLIVLAPKEPEAEFKSTWVTTTDKANRTQLHHLQAELKKYKNNLVKESIRMGNEDLGKHLEAVGELSQAYETYSKCRADVSTAKHIIEVGLHLARLAIYRRDWSAVTANVNKINGLHTDGGDKSLPTLCSILYGIAQLGQAKYPEAARSFLQVDPSVNASQYDEFISPNDIAIHGGLLALATMSRTELSGVLDNSSFRTYLELEPHIRRAISQFVNGKYSACLAILEAYRSDYLLDIYLQAHVKHLYSIIRAKCIYHFLQPFSCVTLDSLNAAFAPPGGSIDAELVKMIRSGGLEARIDAIDRVVTIPSANPRAKMQAASLAAAKNYEKEALDRIRRIGIMSAELEVRGKHKNQGFNQGTVPSRWADTSGEGGSEDYDVQATGSALTVSDLVS
;
A
#
# COMPACT_ATOMS: atom_id res chain seq x y z
N MET A 1 40.53 12.95 14.78
CA MET A 1 41.07 11.57 14.80
C MET A 1 39.91 10.62 14.61
N ALA A 2 39.82 10.04 13.40
CA ALA A 2 38.81 9.06 13.04
C ALA A 2 39.23 7.70 13.59
N SER A 3 38.51 7.19 14.58
CA SER A 3 38.58 5.78 14.96
C SER A 3 37.27 5.11 14.57
N SER A 4 37.36 4.25 13.57
CA SER A 4 36.37 3.31 13.08
C SER A 4 35.77 2.48 14.22
N SER A 5 34.48 2.69 14.49
CA SER A 5 33.59 1.62 14.90
C SER A 5 32.44 1.58 13.87
N ASN A 6 32.48 0.64 12.94
CA ASN A 6 31.33 0.25 12.10
C ASN A 6 30.20 -0.41 12.94
N ALA A 7 30.17 -0.15 14.25
CA ALA A 7 29.15 -0.64 15.14
C ALA A 7 27.97 0.33 15.10
N LEU A 8 26.80 -0.20 14.75
CA LEU A 8 25.54 0.52 14.87
C LEU A 8 25.40 1.06 16.31
N PRO A 9 24.94 2.31 16.50
CA PRO A 9 24.62 2.80 17.83
C PRO A 9 23.64 1.84 18.51
N SER A 10 23.76 1.65 19.83
CA SER A 10 23.02 0.61 20.58
C SER A 10 21.52 0.65 20.36
N GLU A 11 20.94 1.84 20.23
CA GLU A 11 19.52 2.07 19.95
C GLU A 11 19.10 1.47 18.60
N PHE A 12 19.87 1.75 17.53
CA PHE A 12 19.61 1.18 16.21
C PHE A 12 19.89 -0.33 16.16
N ALA A 13 20.89 -0.81 16.92
CA ALA A 13 21.15 -2.24 17.04
C ALA A 13 19.99 -2.99 17.73
N GLN A 14 19.42 -2.43 18.80
CA GLN A 14 18.25 -3.00 19.47
C GLN A 14 17.03 -3.02 18.55
N ARG A 15 16.81 -1.95 17.78
CA ARG A 15 15.71 -1.90 16.80
C ARG A 15 15.86 -2.91 15.69
N ALA A 16 17.07 -3.05 15.14
CA ALA A 16 17.35 -4.09 14.15
C ALA A 16 17.08 -5.50 14.73
N GLN A 17 17.40 -5.75 16.00
CA GLN A 17 17.10 -7.02 16.69
C GLN A 17 15.59 -7.24 16.89
N GLN A 18 14.80 -6.18 17.03
CA GLN A 18 13.34 -6.23 17.11
C GLN A 18 12.66 -6.33 15.74
N GLY A 19 13.43 -6.47 14.64
CA GLY A 19 12.90 -6.53 13.28
C GLY A 19 12.62 -5.16 12.65
N GLY A 20 13.03 -4.07 13.29
CA GLY A 20 12.97 -2.72 12.74
C GLY A 20 13.94 -2.53 11.59
N ILE A 21 13.55 -1.71 10.61
CA ILE A 21 14.38 -1.37 9.45
C ILE A 21 15.38 -0.29 9.87
N VAL A 22 16.66 -0.50 9.55
CA VAL A 22 17.74 0.45 9.82
C VAL A 22 18.56 0.67 8.55
N VAL A 23 18.65 1.91 8.12
CA VAL A 23 19.50 2.35 7.00
C VAL A 23 20.82 2.87 7.58
N THR A 24 21.92 2.29 7.12
CA THR A 24 23.25 2.46 7.73
C THR A 24 24.15 3.38 6.89
N VAL A 25 25.33 3.72 7.42
CA VAL A 25 26.35 4.53 6.73
C VAL A 25 26.83 3.91 5.42
N LEU A 26 26.67 2.59 5.23
CA LEU A 26 27.03 1.92 3.97
C LEU A 26 26.02 2.22 2.84
N ASP A 27 24.78 2.54 3.20
CA ASP A 27 23.68 2.81 2.29
C ASP A 27 23.21 4.26 2.45
N VAL A 28 24.12 5.21 2.18
CA VAL A 28 23.84 6.64 2.38
C VAL A 28 22.67 7.07 1.49
N PRO A 29 21.56 7.56 2.09
CA PRO A 29 20.45 8.10 1.32
C PRO A 29 20.89 9.27 0.44
N LYS A 30 20.31 9.37 -0.76
CA LYS A 30 20.50 10.54 -1.65
C LYS A 30 19.53 11.67 -1.33
N LEU A 31 18.65 11.43 -0.36
CA LEU A 31 17.64 12.34 0.12
C LEU A 31 18.26 13.60 0.75
N ASP A 32 17.92 14.77 0.19
CA ASP A 32 18.12 16.03 0.89
C ASP A 32 16.96 16.29 1.85
N LEU A 33 17.24 16.26 3.15
CA LEU A 33 16.24 16.25 4.20
C LEU A 33 15.39 17.54 4.21
N GLU A 34 16.01 18.71 4.05
CA GLU A 34 15.29 19.98 4.12
C GLU A 34 14.34 20.15 2.94
N SER A 35 14.83 19.94 1.71
CA SER A 35 14.00 20.02 0.50
C SER A 35 12.89 18.96 0.50
N TYR A 36 13.19 17.75 0.99
CA TYR A 36 12.19 16.69 1.10
C TYR A 36 11.03 17.08 2.02
N ILE A 37 11.36 17.59 3.21
CA ILE A 37 10.38 17.88 4.27
C ILE A 37 9.58 19.16 4.00
N GLN A 38 10.05 20.05 3.12
CA GLN A 38 9.30 21.22 2.65
C GLN A 38 8.08 20.85 1.79
N ASN A 39 8.05 19.64 1.21
CA ASN A 39 6.95 19.18 0.37
C ASN A 39 5.69 18.77 1.16
N TYR A 40 5.77 18.72 2.49
CA TYR A 40 4.70 18.22 3.35
C TYR A 40 4.26 19.26 4.39
N LYS A 41 3.02 19.11 4.85
CA LYS A 41 2.45 19.93 5.93
C LYS A 41 1.80 19.10 7.03
N GLY A 42 1.53 19.77 8.14
CA GLY A 42 0.81 19.20 9.28
C GLY A 42 1.55 18.01 9.88
N ARG A 43 0.77 17.06 10.43
CA ARG A 43 1.30 15.91 11.16
C ARG A 43 2.16 14.99 10.28
N THR A 44 1.82 14.85 9.00
CA THR A 44 2.59 14.02 8.04
C THR A 44 4.04 14.44 7.95
N ARG A 45 4.30 15.75 8.02
CA ARG A 45 5.66 16.30 8.03
C ARG A 45 6.45 15.82 9.25
N THR A 46 5.85 15.90 10.44
CA THR A 46 6.46 15.45 11.70
C THR A 46 6.63 13.93 11.74
N ASP A 47 5.60 13.17 11.34
CA ASP A 47 5.66 11.71 11.31
C ASP A 47 6.75 11.20 10.35
N ARG A 48 6.95 11.86 9.19
CA ARG A 48 8.04 11.56 8.26
C ARG A 48 9.42 11.85 8.87
N LEU A 49 9.58 13.00 9.53
CA LEU A 49 10.82 13.34 10.24
C LEU A 49 11.16 12.31 11.33
N LEU A 50 10.17 11.91 12.13
CA LEU A 50 10.35 10.89 13.15
C LEU A 50 10.70 9.54 12.55
N LEU A 51 10.06 9.13 11.47
CA LEU A 51 10.40 7.89 10.78
C LEU A 51 11.84 7.90 10.29
N ILE A 52 12.28 8.98 9.63
CA ILE A 52 13.65 9.15 9.15
C ILE A 52 14.62 9.08 10.34
N ALA A 53 14.29 9.77 11.43
CA ALA A 53 15.07 9.76 12.66
C ALA A 53 15.25 8.35 13.25
N GLN A 54 14.20 7.55 13.17
CA GLN A 54 14.17 6.20 13.73
C GLN A 54 14.84 5.16 12.83
N THR A 55 14.95 5.45 11.53
CA THR A 55 15.38 4.48 10.50
C THR A 55 16.80 4.75 10.02
N SER A 56 17.18 6.01 9.76
CA SER A 56 18.48 6.36 9.17
C SER A 56 19.50 6.72 10.24
N THR A 57 20.63 6.02 10.30
CA THR A 57 21.72 6.40 11.22
C THR A 57 22.46 7.67 10.79
N VAL A 58 22.30 8.09 9.52
CA VAL A 58 23.00 9.25 8.95
C VAL A 58 22.20 10.53 9.16
N LEU A 59 20.89 10.48 8.87
CA LEU A 59 20.01 11.65 8.91
C LEU A 59 19.32 11.84 10.26
N SER A 60 19.57 10.96 11.24
CA SER A 60 18.74 10.92 12.45
C SER A 60 18.78 12.19 13.29
N VAL A 61 19.98 12.72 13.51
CA VAL A 61 20.16 13.90 14.39
C VAL A 61 19.51 15.13 13.75
N ASP A 62 19.73 15.36 12.46
CA ASP A 62 19.16 16.50 11.75
C ASP A 62 17.63 16.39 11.63
N ALA A 63 17.10 15.18 11.40
CA ALA A 63 15.67 14.93 11.40
C ALA A 63 15.03 15.18 12.77
N LEU A 64 15.70 14.82 13.87
CA LEU A 64 15.22 15.10 15.23
C LEU A 64 15.24 16.60 15.56
N LYS A 65 16.30 17.32 15.15
CA LYS A 65 16.36 18.79 15.32
C LYS A 65 15.18 19.47 14.62
N LEU A 66 14.93 19.10 13.36
CA LEU A 66 13.79 19.61 12.60
C LEU A 66 12.44 19.20 13.23
N ALA A 67 12.31 17.96 13.72
CA ALA A 67 11.09 17.50 14.38
C ALA A 67 10.79 18.28 15.66
N ILE A 68 11.81 18.54 16.49
CA ILE A 68 11.69 19.33 17.71
C ILE A 68 11.35 20.79 17.37
N HIS A 69 11.99 21.36 16.35
CA HIS A 69 11.67 22.72 15.91
C HIS A 69 10.21 22.83 15.43
N GLU A 70 9.75 21.89 14.60
CA GLU A 70 8.40 21.88 14.06
C GLU A 70 7.35 21.69 15.16
N THR A 71 7.55 20.72 16.06
CA THR A 71 6.62 20.45 17.17
C THR A 71 6.52 21.62 18.15
N THR A 72 7.62 22.32 18.42
CA THR A 72 7.63 23.42 19.39
C THR A 72 7.18 24.77 18.81
N THR A 73 7.41 25.01 17.53
CA THR A 73 7.05 26.28 16.87
C THR A 73 5.63 26.25 16.30
N ASN A 74 5.25 25.14 15.64
CA ASN A 74 4.00 25.02 14.89
C ASN A 74 3.01 24.02 15.54
N GLY A 75 3.49 23.14 16.41
CA GLY A 75 2.70 22.05 17.01
C GLY A 75 2.12 22.35 18.39
N ARG A 76 1.19 21.48 18.81
CA ARG A 76 0.62 21.43 20.17
C ARG A 76 0.70 20.04 20.81
N ASP A 77 1.22 19.06 20.06
CA ASP A 77 1.39 17.69 20.50
C ASP A 77 2.62 17.59 21.40
N VAL A 78 2.37 17.51 22.70
CA VAL A 78 3.41 17.41 23.72
C VAL A 78 4.04 16.01 23.69
N GLN A 79 3.30 14.97 23.30
CA GLN A 79 3.82 13.62 23.29
C GLN A 79 4.82 13.43 22.15
N LEU A 80 4.51 13.90 20.95
CA LEU A 80 5.46 13.90 19.83
C LEU A 80 6.76 14.65 20.15
N TYR A 81 6.67 15.77 20.86
CA TYR A 81 7.87 16.47 21.33
C TYR A 81 8.69 15.63 22.31
N ARG A 82 8.04 14.98 23.29
CA ARG A 82 8.72 14.10 24.26
C ARG A 82 9.41 12.94 23.55
N ASP A 83 8.69 12.25 22.66
CA ASP A 83 9.23 11.11 21.91
C ASP A 83 10.44 11.53 21.07
N ALA A 84 10.38 12.69 20.39
CA ALA A 84 11.51 13.23 19.63
C ALA A 84 12.71 13.58 20.52
N TRP A 85 12.45 14.23 21.67
CA TRP A 85 13.47 14.63 22.62
C TRP A 85 14.15 13.43 23.29
N GLU A 86 13.39 12.41 23.70
CA GLU A 86 13.92 11.17 24.29
C GLU A 86 14.88 10.46 23.34
N LEU A 87 14.61 10.47 22.04
CA LEU A 87 15.54 9.94 21.05
C LEU A 87 16.76 10.83 20.85
N LEU A 88 16.60 12.16 20.86
CA LEU A 88 17.71 13.08 20.65
C LEU A 88 18.71 13.04 21.80
N ILE A 89 18.26 12.97 23.06
CA ILE A 89 19.16 12.94 24.21
C ILE A 89 20.03 11.67 24.22
N VAL A 90 19.51 10.55 23.71
CA VAL A 90 20.25 9.29 23.57
C VAL A 90 21.27 9.38 22.43
N LEU A 91 20.89 9.92 21.28
CA LEU A 91 21.72 9.93 20.07
C LEU A 91 22.74 11.06 20.04
N ALA A 92 22.39 12.25 20.52
CA ALA A 92 23.21 13.45 20.43
C ALA A 92 22.99 14.41 21.63
N PRO A 93 23.44 14.04 22.84
CA PRO A 93 23.20 14.81 24.07
C PRO A 93 23.88 16.19 24.13
N LYS A 94 24.80 16.48 23.21
CA LYS A 94 25.55 17.75 23.16
C LYS A 94 24.86 18.83 22.34
N GLU A 95 23.81 18.47 21.61
CA GLU A 95 23.06 19.40 20.76
C GLU A 95 22.22 20.36 21.61
N PRO A 96 22.05 21.62 21.21
CA PRO A 96 21.27 22.58 21.98
C PRO A 96 19.79 22.18 22.06
N GLU A 97 19.25 21.50 21.05
CA GLU A 97 17.87 20.98 21.06
C GLU A 97 17.66 19.81 22.02
N ALA A 98 18.73 19.22 22.58
CA ALA A 98 18.65 18.17 23.58
C ALA A 98 18.29 18.70 24.98
N GLU A 99 18.21 20.02 25.18
CA GLU A 99 17.67 20.59 26.41
C GLU A 99 16.14 20.44 26.49
N PHE A 100 15.67 19.85 27.59
CA PHE A 100 14.23 19.65 27.80
C PHE A 100 13.51 20.98 28.05
N LYS A 101 12.62 21.36 27.12
CA LYS A 101 11.80 22.59 27.19
C LYS A 101 10.62 22.44 28.15
N SER A 102 10.91 22.29 29.45
CA SER A 102 9.90 22.09 30.51
C SER A 102 8.87 23.23 30.57
N THR A 103 9.27 24.47 30.29
CA THR A 103 8.39 25.64 30.28
C THR A 103 7.36 25.56 29.16
N TRP A 104 7.77 25.17 27.96
CA TRP A 104 6.87 24.95 26.83
C TRP A 104 5.91 23.80 27.12
N VAL A 105 6.41 22.65 27.58
CA VAL A 105 5.59 21.47 27.89
C VAL A 105 4.47 21.80 28.88
N THR A 106 4.80 22.45 30.00
CA THR A 106 3.83 22.78 31.05
C THR A 106 2.82 23.83 30.60
N THR A 107 3.27 24.84 29.85
CA THR A 107 2.41 25.90 29.31
C THR A 107 1.45 25.35 28.26
N THR A 108 1.96 24.56 27.32
CA THR A 108 1.18 23.95 26.24
C THR A 108 0.18 22.92 26.77
N ASP A 109 0.55 22.05 27.71
CA ASP A 109 -0.39 21.09 28.33
C ASP A 109 -1.53 21.82 29.06
N LYS A 110 -1.20 22.87 29.84
CA LYS A 110 -2.22 23.69 30.52
C LYS A 110 -3.15 24.39 29.51
N ALA A 111 -2.59 24.95 28.43
CA ALA A 111 -3.37 25.59 27.37
C ALA A 111 -4.28 24.58 26.65
N ASN A 112 -3.76 23.40 26.31
CA ASN A 112 -4.49 22.32 25.66
C ASN A 112 -5.68 21.85 26.49
N ARG A 113 -5.49 21.66 27.81
CA ARG A 113 -6.57 21.29 28.74
C ARG A 113 -7.62 22.38 28.88
N THR A 114 -7.19 23.63 29.00
CA THR A 114 -8.10 24.77 29.13
C THR A 114 -8.97 24.92 27.88
N GLN A 115 -8.36 24.86 26.69
CA GLN A 115 -9.06 24.92 25.42
C GLN A 115 -10.02 23.74 25.24
N LEU A 116 -9.59 22.53 25.62
CA LEU A 116 -10.45 21.33 25.57
C LEU A 116 -11.70 21.50 26.43
N HIS A 117 -11.56 21.96 27.68
CA HIS A 117 -12.69 22.22 28.57
C HIS A 117 -13.61 23.32 28.04
N HIS A 118 -13.05 24.38 27.47
CA HIS A 118 -13.81 25.47 26.86
C HIS A 118 -14.65 24.97 25.68
N LEU A 119 -14.04 24.28 24.72
CA LEU A 119 -14.73 23.73 23.54
C LEU A 119 -15.82 22.71 23.94
N GLN A 120 -15.56 21.88 24.95
CA GLN A 120 -16.57 20.95 25.48
C GLN A 120 -17.76 21.67 26.12
N ALA A 121 -17.52 22.76 26.85
CA ALA A 121 -18.58 23.57 27.46
C ALA A 121 -19.42 24.29 26.38
N GLU A 122 -18.79 24.84 25.34
CA GLU A 122 -19.48 25.44 24.19
C GLU A 122 -20.31 24.41 23.43
N LEU A 123 -19.75 23.24 23.14
CA LEU A 123 -20.48 22.14 22.49
C LEU A 123 -21.72 21.74 23.31
N LYS A 124 -21.61 21.68 24.64
CA LYS A 124 -22.75 21.39 25.52
C LYS A 124 -23.83 22.46 25.41
N LYS A 125 -23.45 23.74 25.32
CA LYS A 125 -24.38 24.85 25.09
C LYS A 125 -25.08 24.72 23.73
N TYR A 126 -24.35 24.42 22.66
CA TYR A 126 -24.95 24.22 21.33
C TYR A 126 -25.93 23.05 21.31
N LYS A 127 -25.60 21.94 22.00
CA LYS A 127 -26.50 20.79 22.15
C LYS A 127 -27.78 21.14 22.91
N ASN A 128 -27.69 21.93 23.97
CA ASN A 128 -28.87 22.38 24.72
C ASN A 128 -29.77 23.30 23.88
N ASN A 129 -29.18 24.09 22.98
CA ASN A 129 -29.90 24.99 22.08
C ASN A 129 -30.47 24.29 20.83
N LEU A 130 -30.11 23.03 20.58
CA LEU A 130 -30.60 22.20 19.47
C LEU A 130 -30.37 22.78 18.06
N VAL A 131 -29.32 23.59 17.88
CA VAL A 131 -28.95 24.14 16.57
C VAL A 131 -27.94 23.22 15.88
N LYS A 132 -28.40 22.44 14.90
CA LYS A 132 -27.59 21.42 14.19
C LYS A 132 -26.27 21.97 13.64
N GLU A 133 -26.28 23.11 12.97
CA GLU A 133 -25.06 23.69 12.39
C GLU A 133 -24.04 24.08 13.47
N SER A 134 -24.48 24.66 14.57
CA SER A 134 -23.59 25.00 15.69
C SER A 134 -23.04 23.76 16.38
N ILE A 135 -23.83 22.67 16.49
CA ILE A 135 -23.36 21.38 17.01
C ILE A 135 -22.31 20.77 16.07
N ARG A 136 -22.53 20.84 14.76
CA ARG A 136 -21.58 20.37 13.74
C ARG A 136 -20.25 21.14 13.82
N MET A 137 -20.29 22.47 13.76
CA MET A 137 -19.09 23.31 13.86
C MET A 137 -18.38 23.10 15.21
N GLY A 138 -19.11 23.01 16.32
CA GLY A 138 -18.51 22.75 17.63
C GLY A 138 -17.82 21.39 17.73
N ASN A 139 -18.38 20.33 17.11
CA ASN A 139 -17.71 19.03 17.03
C ASN A 139 -16.50 19.10 16.09
N GLU A 140 -16.58 19.87 14.99
CA GLU A 140 -15.46 20.07 14.07
C GLU A 140 -14.28 20.77 14.75
N ASP A 141 -14.53 21.86 15.50
CA ASP A 141 -13.50 22.59 16.23
C ASP A 141 -12.88 21.76 17.36
N LEU A 142 -13.71 20.99 18.07
CA LEU A 142 -13.24 20.02 19.06
C LEU A 142 -12.37 18.93 18.39
N GLY A 143 -12.78 18.44 17.22
CA GLY A 143 -12.02 17.48 16.42
C GLY A 143 -10.66 18.02 15.99
N LYS A 144 -10.62 19.25 15.45
CA LYS A 144 -9.36 19.94 15.06
C LYS A 144 -8.42 20.11 16.25
N HIS A 145 -8.95 20.47 17.41
CA HIS A 145 -8.16 20.60 18.63
C HIS A 145 -7.58 19.25 19.08
N LEU A 146 -8.40 18.20 19.13
CA LEU A 146 -7.95 16.85 19.50
C LEU A 146 -6.91 16.30 18.52
N GLU A 147 -7.09 16.55 17.21
CA GLU A 147 -6.11 16.19 16.18
C GLU A 147 -4.77 16.91 16.39
N ALA A 148 -4.79 18.22 16.68
CA ALA A 148 -3.59 19.01 16.93
C ALA A 148 -2.85 18.63 18.23
N VAL A 149 -3.56 18.10 19.22
CA VAL A 149 -2.99 17.61 20.49
C VAL A 149 -2.41 16.19 20.35
N GLY A 150 -2.81 15.44 19.31
CA GLY A 150 -2.32 14.08 19.06
C GLY A 150 -3.30 12.96 19.43
N GLU A 151 -4.47 13.29 19.96
CA GLU A 151 -5.51 12.35 20.43
C GLU A 151 -6.36 11.80 19.26
N LEU A 152 -5.72 11.01 18.39
CA LEU A 152 -6.29 10.55 17.11
C LEU A 152 -7.60 9.76 17.26
N SER A 153 -7.70 8.89 18.25
CA SER A 153 -8.90 8.07 18.48
C SER A 153 -10.09 8.92 18.89
N GLN A 154 -9.88 9.85 19.84
CA GLN A 154 -10.92 10.76 20.31
C GLN A 154 -11.33 11.76 19.22
N ALA A 155 -10.36 12.25 18.44
CA ALA A 155 -10.63 13.10 17.28
C ALA A 155 -11.54 12.38 16.27
N TYR A 156 -11.22 11.12 15.94
CA TYR A 156 -12.01 10.33 15.00
C TYR A 156 -13.46 10.13 15.47
N GLU A 157 -13.65 9.81 16.75
CA GLU A 157 -15.00 9.71 17.32
C GLU A 157 -15.76 11.03 17.27
N THR A 158 -15.08 12.15 17.52
CA THR A 158 -15.69 13.49 17.50
C THR A 158 -16.13 13.88 16.08
N TYR A 159 -15.28 13.67 15.08
CA TYR A 159 -15.67 13.89 13.68
C TYR A 159 -16.77 12.92 13.21
N SER A 160 -16.79 11.68 13.71
CA SER A 160 -17.85 10.73 13.39
C SER A 160 -19.22 11.22 13.89
N LYS A 161 -19.25 11.89 15.05
CA LYS A 161 -20.48 12.53 15.59
C LYS A 161 -21.00 13.64 14.69
N CYS A 162 -20.14 14.37 13.97
CA CYS A 162 -20.57 15.42 13.03
C CYS A 162 -21.53 14.88 11.97
N ARG A 163 -21.42 13.60 11.58
CA ARG A 163 -22.24 13.00 10.50
C ARG A 163 -23.74 13.10 10.72
N ALA A 164 -24.21 13.09 11.97
CA ALA A 164 -25.63 13.22 12.29
C ALA A 164 -26.19 14.62 11.98
N ASP A 165 -25.33 15.63 11.98
CA ASP A 165 -25.67 17.05 11.84
C ASP A 165 -25.22 17.63 10.48
N VAL A 166 -24.82 16.79 9.53
CA VAL A 166 -24.43 17.20 8.17
C VAL A 166 -25.67 17.47 7.32
N SER A 167 -25.68 18.61 6.63
CA SER A 167 -26.80 19.11 5.82
C SER A 167 -26.51 19.23 4.32
N THR A 168 -25.27 19.49 3.91
CA THR A 168 -24.87 19.73 2.52
C THR A 168 -23.86 18.70 2.03
N ALA A 169 -23.77 18.47 0.72
CA ALA A 169 -22.74 17.59 0.14
C ALA A 169 -21.32 18.04 0.49
N LYS A 170 -21.09 19.37 0.53
CA LYS A 170 -19.82 19.97 0.96
C LYS A 170 -19.43 19.54 2.39
N HIS A 171 -20.37 19.61 3.33
CA HIS A 171 -20.15 19.14 4.70
C HIS A 171 -19.86 17.64 4.77
N ILE A 172 -20.48 16.81 3.91
CA ILE A 172 -20.17 15.36 3.85
C ILE A 172 -18.73 15.15 3.39
N ILE A 173 -18.30 15.88 2.35
CA ILE A 173 -16.95 15.81 1.80
C ILE A 173 -15.91 16.23 2.85
N GLU A 174 -16.09 17.39 3.48
CA GLU A 174 -15.17 17.91 4.51
C GLU A 174 -15.02 16.93 5.69
N VAL A 175 -16.13 16.45 6.26
CA VAL A 175 -16.09 15.46 7.36
C VAL A 175 -15.49 14.13 6.90
N GLY A 176 -15.79 13.69 5.67
CA GLY A 176 -15.21 12.47 5.09
C GLY A 176 -13.70 12.55 4.92
N LEU A 177 -13.18 13.71 4.49
CA LEU A 177 -11.74 13.97 4.36
C LEU A 177 -11.05 13.99 5.73
N HIS A 178 -11.63 14.64 6.75
CA HIS A 178 -11.09 14.60 8.12
C HIS A 178 -11.01 13.17 8.66
N LEU A 179 -12.06 12.37 8.47
CA LEU A 179 -12.07 10.98 8.90
C LEU A 179 -11.08 10.10 8.13
N ALA A 180 -10.92 10.33 6.82
CA ALA A 180 -9.91 9.65 6.02
C ALA A 180 -8.49 10.00 6.48
N ARG A 181 -8.20 11.27 6.77
CA ARG A 181 -6.90 11.73 7.28
C ARG A 181 -6.55 11.10 8.63
N LEU A 182 -7.48 11.12 9.58
CA LEU A 182 -7.27 10.48 10.88
C LEU A 182 -7.12 8.96 10.76
N ALA A 183 -7.83 8.33 9.83
CA ALA A 183 -7.67 6.90 9.55
C ALA A 183 -6.28 6.58 8.98
N ILE A 184 -5.70 7.45 8.14
CA ILE A 184 -4.32 7.33 7.64
C ILE A 184 -3.31 7.40 8.80
N TYR A 185 -3.47 8.37 9.71
CA TYR A 185 -2.59 8.50 10.88
C TYR A 185 -2.68 7.29 11.81
N ARG A 186 -3.86 6.69 11.93
CA ARG A 186 -4.08 5.46 12.70
C ARG A 186 -3.69 4.17 11.95
N ARG A 187 -3.24 4.28 10.69
CA ARG A 187 -2.96 3.14 9.80
C ARG A 187 -4.15 2.19 9.57
N ASP A 188 -5.38 2.70 9.71
CA ASP A 188 -6.60 1.94 9.42
C ASP A 188 -7.02 2.17 7.96
N TRP A 189 -6.38 1.44 7.06
CA TRP A 189 -6.60 1.55 5.62
C TRP A 189 -8.03 1.19 5.19
N SER A 190 -8.70 0.32 5.96
CA SER A 190 -10.08 -0.09 5.69
C SER A 190 -11.05 1.06 5.90
N ALA A 191 -10.86 1.83 6.99
CA ALA A 191 -11.61 3.03 7.27
C ALA A 191 -11.34 4.13 6.25
N VAL A 192 -10.11 4.25 5.73
CA VAL A 192 -9.81 5.20 4.63
C VAL A 192 -10.68 4.86 3.42
N THR A 193 -10.63 3.63 2.91
CA THR A 193 -11.43 3.21 1.74
C THR A 193 -12.93 3.44 1.97
N ALA A 194 -13.45 3.10 3.15
CA ALA A 194 -14.86 3.28 3.48
C ALA A 194 -15.32 4.75 3.52
N ASN A 195 -14.45 5.66 3.98
CA ASN A 195 -14.74 7.10 3.99
C ASN A 195 -14.63 7.69 2.57
N VAL A 196 -13.60 7.30 1.81
CA VAL A 196 -13.39 7.79 0.44
C VAL A 196 -14.54 7.34 -0.48
N ASN A 197 -15.01 6.09 -0.36
CA ASN A 197 -16.18 5.60 -1.11
C ASN A 197 -17.44 6.46 -0.92
N LYS A 198 -17.64 7.02 0.28
CA LYS A 198 -18.82 7.85 0.59
C LYS A 198 -18.73 9.24 -0.03
N ILE A 199 -17.54 9.82 -0.10
CA ILE A 199 -17.33 11.15 -0.69
C ILE A 199 -17.17 11.08 -2.21
N ASN A 200 -16.64 9.98 -2.74
CA ASN A 200 -16.42 9.82 -4.18
C ASN A 200 -17.75 9.84 -4.96
N GLY A 201 -18.85 9.36 -4.38
CA GLY A 201 -20.19 9.42 -5.00
C GLY A 201 -20.84 10.80 -5.00
N LEU A 202 -20.22 11.82 -4.40
CA LEU A 202 -20.75 13.18 -4.25
C LEU A 202 -20.07 14.20 -5.17
N HIS A 203 -19.23 13.75 -6.10
CA HIS A 203 -18.66 14.63 -7.11
C HIS A 203 -19.80 15.25 -7.94
N THR A 204 -19.80 16.58 -8.07
CA THR A 204 -20.69 17.29 -8.99
C THR A 204 -20.04 17.28 -10.37
N ASP A 205 -20.80 16.94 -11.42
CA ASP A 205 -20.39 16.87 -12.84
C ASP A 205 -19.95 18.22 -13.47
N GLY A 206 -19.35 19.12 -12.69
CA GLY A 206 -18.98 20.46 -13.10
C GLY A 206 -17.62 20.90 -12.53
N GLY A 207 -16.55 20.54 -13.23
CA GLY A 207 -15.29 21.31 -13.29
C GLY A 207 -14.26 21.14 -12.17
N ASP A 208 -14.63 20.84 -10.93
CA ASP A 208 -13.66 20.74 -9.83
C ASP A 208 -13.00 19.35 -9.76
N LYS A 209 -11.83 19.23 -10.39
CA LYS A 209 -11.01 18.01 -10.41
C LYS A 209 -10.27 17.76 -9.09
N SER A 210 -10.35 18.65 -8.11
CA SER A 210 -9.65 18.49 -6.83
C SER A 210 -10.12 17.25 -6.06
N LEU A 211 -11.43 17.09 -5.90
CA LEU A 211 -12.02 15.99 -5.13
C LEU A 211 -11.74 14.61 -5.76
N PRO A 212 -11.95 14.40 -7.08
CA PRO A 212 -11.56 13.14 -7.73
C PRO A 212 -10.07 12.82 -7.59
N THR A 213 -9.21 13.84 -7.71
CA THR A 213 -7.76 13.69 -7.54
C THR A 213 -7.40 13.29 -6.11
N LEU A 214 -7.97 13.95 -5.11
CA LEU A 214 -7.83 13.61 -3.70
C LEU A 214 -8.32 12.19 -3.40
N CYS A 215 -9.49 11.81 -3.93
CA CYS A 215 -10.00 10.45 -3.76
C CYS A 215 -9.04 9.42 -4.36
N SER A 216 -8.49 9.68 -5.55
CA SER A 216 -7.52 8.79 -6.21
C SER A 216 -6.24 8.62 -5.39
N ILE A 217 -5.72 9.72 -4.82
CA ILE A 217 -4.57 9.67 -3.90
C ILE A 217 -4.89 8.84 -2.66
N LEU A 218 -6.01 9.11 -1.98
CA LEU A 218 -6.40 8.42 -0.75
C LEU A 218 -6.67 6.93 -0.99
N TYR A 219 -7.28 6.57 -2.13
CA TYR A 219 -7.39 5.18 -2.56
C TYR A 219 -6.01 4.56 -2.79
N GLY A 220 -5.12 5.22 -3.51
CA GLY A 220 -3.76 4.73 -3.77
C GLY A 220 -3.02 4.40 -2.48
N ILE A 221 -3.05 5.30 -1.49
CA ILE A 221 -2.45 5.11 -0.17
C ILE A 221 -3.11 3.95 0.58
N ALA A 222 -4.45 3.88 0.60
CA ALA A 222 -5.18 2.83 1.31
C ALA A 222 -4.95 1.44 0.71
N GLN A 223 -4.91 1.33 -0.63
CA GLN A 223 -4.66 0.07 -1.32
C GLN A 223 -3.20 -0.36 -1.18
N LEU A 224 -2.26 0.59 -1.21
CA LEU A 224 -0.85 0.33 -0.90
C LEU A 224 -0.70 -0.28 0.51
N GLY A 225 -1.31 0.35 1.51
CA GLY A 225 -1.30 -0.15 2.89
C GLY A 225 -1.98 -1.52 3.09
N GLN A 226 -2.90 -1.90 2.19
CA GLN A 226 -3.53 -3.23 2.15
C GLN A 226 -2.77 -4.23 1.27
N ALA A 227 -1.58 -3.89 0.76
CA ALA A 227 -0.79 -4.68 -0.18
C ALA A 227 -1.53 -5.03 -1.51
N LYS A 228 -2.55 -4.24 -1.87
CA LYS A 228 -3.29 -4.35 -3.13
C LYS A 228 -2.61 -3.49 -4.20
N TYR A 229 -1.43 -3.95 -4.62
CA TYR A 229 -0.53 -3.19 -5.47
C TYR A 229 -1.10 -2.84 -6.87
N PRO A 230 -1.83 -3.73 -7.57
CA PRO A 230 -2.36 -3.41 -8.89
C PRO A 230 -3.40 -2.28 -8.84
N GLU A 231 -4.29 -2.32 -7.86
CA GLU A 231 -5.30 -1.29 -7.63
C GLU A 231 -4.65 0.03 -7.23
N ALA A 232 -3.67 -0.02 -6.32
CA ALA A 232 -2.90 1.16 -5.91
C ALA A 232 -2.19 1.83 -7.10
N ALA A 233 -1.54 1.05 -7.97
CA ALA A 233 -0.89 1.55 -9.18
C ALA A 233 -1.88 2.32 -10.06
N ARG A 234 -3.05 1.72 -10.36
CA ARG A 234 -4.09 2.35 -11.18
C ARG A 234 -4.59 3.66 -10.57
N SER A 235 -4.79 3.71 -9.26
CA SER A 235 -5.22 4.93 -8.56
C SER A 235 -4.17 6.06 -8.66
N PHE A 236 -2.89 5.76 -8.47
CA PHE A 236 -1.82 6.78 -8.61
C PHE A 236 -1.63 7.27 -10.05
N LEU A 237 -1.81 6.39 -11.04
CA LEU A 237 -1.70 6.75 -12.47
C LEU A 237 -2.85 7.65 -12.97
N GLN A 238 -3.97 7.72 -12.23
CA GLN A 238 -5.14 8.54 -12.55
C GLN A 238 -5.12 9.94 -11.92
N VAL A 239 -4.11 10.25 -11.11
CA VAL A 239 -3.99 11.55 -10.43
C VAL A 239 -3.76 12.65 -11.47
N ASP A 240 -4.61 13.68 -11.47
CA ASP A 240 -4.52 14.78 -12.44
C ASP A 240 -3.42 15.79 -12.00
N PRO A 241 -2.44 16.11 -12.86
CA PRO A 241 -1.36 17.05 -12.53
C PRO A 241 -1.78 18.52 -12.49
N SER A 242 -2.98 18.87 -12.93
CA SER A 242 -3.50 20.25 -12.89
C SER A 242 -3.90 20.71 -11.48
N VAL A 243 -4.04 19.77 -10.53
CA VAL A 243 -4.41 20.08 -9.15
C VAL A 243 -3.19 20.50 -8.33
N ASN A 244 -3.30 21.65 -7.67
CA ASN A 244 -2.23 22.21 -6.85
C ASN A 244 -1.85 21.28 -5.69
N ALA A 245 -0.54 21.10 -5.48
CA ALA A 245 -0.01 20.27 -4.39
C ALA A 245 -0.48 20.70 -2.99
N SER A 246 -0.81 21.98 -2.80
CA SER A 246 -1.32 22.51 -1.52
C SER A 246 -2.65 21.91 -1.05
N GLN A 247 -3.36 21.17 -1.92
CA GLN A 247 -4.61 20.50 -1.55
C GLN A 247 -4.37 19.12 -0.94
N TYR A 248 -3.20 18.52 -1.16
CA TYR A 248 -2.89 17.15 -0.73
C TYR A 248 -1.52 16.99 -0.06
N ASP A 249 -0.78 18.08 0.17
CA ASP A 249 0.51 18.11 0.88
C ASP A 249 0.44 17.64 2.34
N GLU A 250 -0.76 17.55 2.91
CA GLU A 250 -1.03 16.87 4.18
C GLU A 250 -0.97 15.34 4.09
N PHE A 251 -1.04 14.75 2.89
CA PHE A 251 -1.08 13.30 2.70
C PHE A 251 0.16 12.76 1.98
N ILE A 252 0.52 13.40 0.86
CA ILE A 252 1.52 12.90 -0.11
C ILE A 252 2.12 14.07 -0.90
N SER A 253 3.32 13.91 -1.43
CA SER A 253 3.92 14.89 -2.36
C SER A 253 3.75 14.47 -3.83
N PRO A 254 3.89 15.40 -4.79
CA PRO A 254 3.97 15.05 -6.22
C PRO A 254 5.10 14.05 -6.54
N ASN A 255 6.24 14.15 -5.84
CA ASN A 255 7.36 13.20 -5.97
C ASN A 255 6.97 11.81 -5.50
N ASP A 256 6.26 11.69 -4.37
CA ASP A 256 5.77 10.41 -3.87
C ASP A 256 4.80 9.76 -4.86
N ILE A 257 3.91 10.53 -5.50
CA ILE A 257 3.00 10.02 -6.53
C ILE A 257 3.79 9.39 -7.69
N ALA A 258 4.88 10.03 -8.12
CA ALA A 258 5.77 9.49 -9.14
C ALA A 258 6.44 8.19 -8.70
N ILE A 259 6.96 8.14 -7.47
CA ILE A 259 7.67 6.98 -6.91
C ILE A 259 6.72 5.82 -6.65
N HIS A 260 5.62 6.06 -5.92
CA HIS A 260 4.62 5.04 -5.59
C HIS A 260 3.97 4.52 -6.87
N GLY A 261 3.45 5.41 -7.73
CA GLY A 261 2.83 5.01 -8.99
C GLY A 261 3.79 4.25 -9.90
N GLY A 262 5.03 4.73 -10.03
CA GLY A 262 6.04 4.11 -10.90
C GLY A 262 6.54 2.75 -10.40
N LEU A 263 6.83 2.61 -9.09
CA LEU A 263 7.27 1.33 -8.52
C LEU A 263 6.15 0.29 -8.52
N LEU A 264 4.93 0.69 -8.18
CA LEU A 264 3.78 -0.21 -8.17
C LEU A 264 3.40 -0.64 -9.59
N ALA A 265 3.44 0.27 -10.56
CA ALA A 265 3.29 -0.06 -11.97
C ALA A 265 4.37 -1.05 -12.41
N LEU A 266 5.64 -0.78 -12.10
CA LEU A 266 6.75 -1.65 -12.48
C LEU A 266 6.62 -3.06 -11.90
N ALA A 267 6.15 -3.17 -10.65
CA ALA A 267 5.89 -4.46 -10.02
C ALA A 267 4.72 -5.20 -10.69
N THR A 268 3.61 -4.53 -10.96
CA THR A 268 2.32 -5.20 -11.27
C THR A 268 1.95 -5.24 -12.75
N MET A 269 2.23 -4.19 -13.52
CA MET A 269 1.74 -4.02 -14.89
C MET A 269 2.60 -4.75 -15.93
N SER A 270 1.99 -5.32 -16.96
CA SER A 270 2.69 -5.96 -18.07
C SER A 270 3.60 -4.99 -18.86
N ARG A 271 4.49 -5.54 -19.71
CA ARG A 271 5.40 -4.72 -20.52
C ARG A 271 4.67 -3.75 -21.45
N THR A 272 3.51 -4.14 -22.00
CA THR A 272 2.67 -3.30 -22.86
C THR A 272 2.02 -2.17 -22.08
N GLU A 273 1.46 -2.49 -20.91
CA GLU A 273 0.86 -1.50 -20.01
C GLU A 273 1.91 -0.49 -19.50
N LEU A 274 3.13 -0.94 -19.18
CA LEU A 274 4.24 -0.06 -18.78
C LEU A 274 4.67 0.90 -19.89
N SER A 275 4.59 0.50 -21.16
CA SER A 275 4.76 1.43 -22.28
C SER A 275 3.68 2.52 -22.22
N GLY A 276 2.42 2.13 -22.00
CA GLY A 276 1.31 3.06 -21.82
C GLY A 276 1.49 4.03 -20.65
N VAL A 277 2.16 3.62 -19.56
CA VAL A 277 2.51 4.51 -18.44
C VAL A 277 3.51 5.60 -18.86
N LEU A 278 4.48 5.28 -19.72
CA LEU A 278 5.44 6.26 -20.25
C LEU A 278 4.82 7.25 -21.24
N ASP A 279 3.76 6.81 -21.93
CA ASP A 279 3.00 7.57 -22.92
C ASP A 279 1.85 8.38 -22.31
N ASN A 280 1.42 8.05 -21.07
CA ASN A 280 0.39 8.78 -20.34
C ASN A 280 0.86 10.21 -20.02
N SER A 281 0.25 11.19 -20.69
CA SER A 281 0.61 12.61 -20.55
C SER A 281 0.45 13.13 -19.13
N SER A 282 -0.60 12.71 -18.41
CA SER A 282 -0.87 13.14 -17.04
C SER A 282 0.21 12.64 -16.08
N PHE A 283 0.53 11.34 -16.15
CA PHE A 283 1.51 10.75 -15.26
C PHE A 283 2.96 11.12 -15.62
N ARG A 284 3.21 11.44 -16.90
CA ARG A 284 4.52 11.89 -17.37
C ARG A 284 5.00 13.15 -16.65
N THR A 285 4.11 14.08 -16.33
CA THR A 285 4.45 15.29 -15.56
C THR A 285 5.05 14.93 -14.19
N TYR A 286 4.51 13.91 -13.51
CA TYR A 286 5.08 13.41 -12.25
C TYR A 286 6.41 12.68 -12.47
N LEU A 287 6.53 11.87 -13.52
CA LEU A 287 7.78 11.18 -13.87
C LEU A 287 8.94 12.12 -14.26
N GLU A 288 8.65 13.37 -14.61
CA GLU A 288 9.67 14.40 -14.83
C GLU A 288 10.28 14.92 -13.52
N LEU A 289 9.54 14.87 -12.41
CA LEU A 289 10.05 15.15 -11.07
C LEU A 289 11.06 14.08 -10.63
N GLU A 290 10.80 12.82 -10.99
CA GLU A 290 11.63 11.67 -10.62
C GLU A 290 12.18 10.92 -11.86
N PRO A 291 13.20 11.48 -12.54
CA PRO A 291 13.71 10.93 -13.79
C PRO A 291 14.33 9.53 -13.63
N HIS A 292 14.76 9.17 -12.42
CA HIS A 292 15.34 7.87 -12.13
C HIS A 292 14.29 6.73 -12.24
N ILE A 293 13.06 6.94 -11.75
CA ILE A 293 11.94 6.00 -11.90
C ILE A 293 11.56 5.85 -13.37
N ARG A 294 11.43 6.98 -14.08
CA ARG A 294 11.15 6.97 -15.52
C ARG A 294 12.19 6.18 -16.30
N ARG A 295 13.48 6.36 -15.96
CA ARG A 295 14.58 5.60 -16.55
C ARG A 295 14.47 4.12 -16.22
N ALA A 296 14.17 3.74 -14.98
CA ALA A 296 13.99 2.34 -14.59
C ALA A 296 12.88 1.65 -15.40
N ILE A 297 11.71 2.29 -15.53
CA ILE A 297 10.59 1.77 -16.35
C ILE A 297 11.01 1.65 -17.82
N SER A 298 11.69 2.66 -18.36
CA SER A 298 12.20 2.62 -19.74
C SER A 298 13.22 1.50 -19.98
N GLN A 299 14.14 1.25 -19.04
CA GLN A 299 15.08 0.13 -19.14
C GLN A 299 14.36 -1.22 -19.14
N PHE A 300 13.31 -1.38 -18.32
CA PHE A 300 12.49 -2.58 -18.32
C PHE A 300 11.77 -2.78 -19.67
N VAL A 301 11.11 -1.74 -20.19
CA VAL A 301 10.42 -1.79 -21.49
C VAL A 301 11.40 -2.11 -22.62
N ASN A 302 12.64 -1.62 -22.56
CA ASN A 302 13.69 -1.88 -23.55
C ASN A 302 14.42 -3.23 -23.36
N GLY A 303 14.03 -4.07 -22.40
CA GLY A 303 14.65 -5.38 -22.16
C GLY A 303 15.99 -5.34 -21.43
N LYS A 304 16.38 -4.19 -20.88
CA LYS A 304 17.64 -3.98 -20.14
C LYS A 304 17.41 -4.17 -18.63
N TYR A 305 17.09 -5.39 -18.22
CA TYR A 305 16.64 -5.69 -16.86
C TYR A 305 17.70 -5.49 -15.77
N SER A 306 18.97 -5.82 -16.04
CA SER A 306 20.07 -5.58 -15.09
C SER A 306 20.22 -4.09 -14.76
N ALA A 307 20.15 -3.22 -15.78
CA ALA A 307 20.20 -1.77 -15.61
C ALA A 307 18.97 -1.23 -14.86
N CYS A 308 17.79 -1.81 -15.08
CA CYS A 308 16.58 -1.47 -14.32
C CYS A 308 16.79 -1.74 -12.82
N LEU A 309 17.23 -2.95 -12.46
CA LEU A 309 17.47 -3.34 -11.07
C LEU A 309 18.59 -2.51 -10.42
N ALA A 310 19.66 -2.21 -11.15
CA ALA A 310 20.74 -1.37 -10.65
C ALA A 310 20.27 0.06 -10.32
N ILE A 311 19.36 0.63 -11.12
CA ILE A 311 18.76 1.94 -10.80
C ILE A 311 17.93 1.86 -9.52
N LEU A 312 17.08 0.83 -9.38
CA LEU A 312 16.26 0.66 -8.18
C LEU A 312 17.10 0.45 -6.93
N GLU A 313 18.15 -0.36 -7.02
CA GLU A 313 19.03 -0.62 -5.88
C GLU A 313 19.76 0.65 -5.42
N ALA A 314 20.15 1.51 -6.38
CA ALA A 314 20.82 2.77 -6.07
C ALA A 314 19.94 3.80 -5.33
N TYR A 315 18.62 3.60 -5.23
CA TYR A 315 17.68 4.45 -4.49
C TYR A 315 16.93 3.68 -3.40
N ARG A 316 17.32 2.43 -3.13
CA ARG A 316 16.68 1.56 -2.14
C ARG A 316 16.65 2.19 -0.75
N SER A 317 17.75 2.84 -0.35
CA SER A 317 17.88 3.56 0.91
C SER A 317 16.79 4.62 1.08
N ASP A 318 16.48 5.37 0.02
CA ASP A 318 15.52 6.48 0.06
C ASP A 318 14.10 5.95 0.23
N TYR A 319 13.77 4.85 -0.46
CA TYR A 319 12.45 4.21 -0.36
C TYR A 319 12.19 3.56 1.01
N LEU A 320 13.25 3.14 1.71
CA LEU A 320 13.15 2.63 3.08
C LEU A 320 12.86 3.74 4.11
N LEU A 321 13.02 5.01 3.73
CA LEU A 321 12.71 6.17 4.58
C LEU A 321 11.30 6.73 4.34
N ASP A 322 10.54 6.15 3.41
CA ASP A 322 9.17 6.60 3.12
C ASP A 322 8.13 5.93 4.03
N ILE A 323 7.18 6.73 4.51
CA ILE A 323 6.17 6.34 5.50
C ILE A 323 5.20 5.26 5.03
N TYR A 324 4.90 5.21 3.74
CA TYR A 324 3.97 4.24 3.18
C TYR A 324 4.71 3.08 2.54
N LEU A 325 5.84 3.35 1.90
CA LEU A 325 6.56 2.37 1.10
C LEU A 325 7.45 1.44 1.93
N GLN A 326 8.00 1.89 3.06
CA GLN A 326 9.01 1.18 3.86
C GLN A 326 8.66 -0.30 4.09
N ALA A 327 7.43 -0.60 4.54
CA ALA A 327 6.98 -1.96 4.81
C ALA A 327 6.84 -2.84 3.55
N HIS A 328 6.72 -2.23 2.37
CA HIS A 328 6.48 -2.92 1.11
C HIS A 328 7.74 -3.05 0.25
N VAL A 329 8.81 -2.29 0.49
CA VAL A 329 10.03 -2.27 -0.34
C VAL A 329 10.58 -3.67 -0.57
N LYS A 330 10.74 -4.48 0.47
CA LYS A 330 11.29 -5.86 0.37
C LYS A 330 10.47 -6.71 -0.58
N HIS A 331 9.15 -6.68 -0.44
CA HIS A 331 8.24 -7.48 -1.25
C HIS A 331 8.15 -6.97 -2.70
N LEU A 332 8.02 -5.65 -2.90
CA LEU A 332 7.99 -5.03 -4.23
C LEU A 332 9.26 -5.33 -5.01
N TYR A 333 10.44 -5.23 -4.38
CA TYR A 333 11.71 -5.55 -5.02
C TYR A 333 11.79 -7.03 -5.40
N SER A 334 11.27 -7.94 -4.56
CA SER A 334 11.19 -9.37 -4.91
C SER A 334 10.31 -9.62 -6.12
N ILE A 335 9.16 -8.94 -6.23
CA ILE A 335 8.26 -9.06 -7.39
C ILE A 335 8.94 -8.52 -8.66
N ILE A 336 9.50 -7.31 -8.58
CA ILE A 336 10.16 -6.67 -9.73
C ILE A 336 11.34 -7.52 -10.21
N ARG A 337 12.15 -8.04 -9.28
CA ARG A 337 13.28 -8.90 -9.62
C ARG A 337 12.85 -10.22 -10.27
N ALA A 338 11.87 -10.91 -9.70
CA ALA A 338 11.32 -12.14 -10.29
C ALA A 338 10.77 -11.89 -11.70
N LYS A 339 10.09 -10.76 -11.90
CA LYS A 339 9.54 -10.34 -13.19
C LYS A 339 10.62 -10.00 -14.22
N CYS A 340 11.69 -9.32 -13.80
CA CYS A 340 12.87 -9.07 -14.63
C CYS A 340 13.52 -10.37 -15.12
N ILE A 341 13.67 -11.36 -14.23
CA ILE A 341 14.24 -12.67 -14.58
C ILE A 341 13.32 -13.42 -15.54
N TYR A 342 12.01 -13.44 -15.26
CA TYR A 342 11.02 -14.08 -16.13
C TYR A 342 11.05 -13.53 -17.56
N HIS A 343 10.98 -12.21 -17.72
CA HIS A 343 11.00 -11.59 -19.04
C HIS A 343 12.36 -11.64 -19.74
N PHE A 344 13.46 -11.72 -19.00
CA PHE A 344 14.77 -11.98 -19.58
C PHE A 344 14.85 -13.38 -20.20
N LEU A 345 14.24 -14.37 -19.55
CA LEU A 345 14.23 -15.76 -20.00
C LEU A 345 13.23 -16.01 -21.14
N GLN A 346 12.09 -15.31 -21.15
CA GLN A 346 10.99 -15.53 -22.09
C GLN A 346 11.38 -15.65 -23.59
N PRO A 347 12.34 -14.88 -24.15
CA PRO A 347 12.72 -15.00 -25.57
C PRO A 347 13.58 -16.23 -25.88
N PHE A 348 14.12 -16.93 -24.89
CA PHE A 348 15.12 -17.97 -25.06
C PHE A 348 14.56 -19.36 -24.76
N SER A 349 14.93 -20.36 -25.55
CA SER A 349 14.61 -21.77 -25.24
C SER A 349 15.61 -22.39 -24.25
N CYS A 350 16.84 -21.88 -24.21
CA CYS A 350 17.95 -22.42 -23.46
C CYS A 350 18.94 -21.30 -23.11
N VAL A 351 19.28 -21.13 -21.83
CA VAL A 351 20.17 -20.05 -21.33
C VAL A 351 21.17 -20.61 -20.33
N THR A 352 22.45 -20.27 -20.45
CA THR A 352 23.48 -20.71 -19.51
C THR A 352 23.36 -20.01 -18.16
N LEU A 353 23.61 -20.75 -17.07
CA LEU A 353 23.61 -20.19 -15.71
C LEU A 353 24.64 -19.08 -15.55
N ASP A 354 25.77 -19.16 -16.25
CA ASP A 354 26.82 -18.14 -16.16
C ASP A 354 26.37 -16.81 -16.80
N SER A 355 25.56 -16.86 -17.86
CA SER A 355 24.95 -15.64 -18.44
C SER A 355 23.92 -15.01 -17.49
N LEU A 356 23.13 -15.83 -16.79
CA LEU A 356 22.18 -15.35 -15.78
C LEU A 356 22.89 -14.78 -14.56
N ASN A 357 23.95 -15.43 -14.09
CA ASN A 357 24.78 -14.93 -13.00
C ASN A 357 25.42 -13.59 -13.36
N ALA A 358 25.96 -13.45 -14.57
CA ALA A 358 26.51 -12.18 -15.05
C ALA A 358 25.48 -11.04 -15.09
N ALA A 359 24.20 -11.36 -15.37
CA ALA A 359 23.15 -10.35 -15.48
C ALA A 359 22.50 -9.97 -14.13
N PHE A 360 22.34 -10.93 -13.21
CA PHE A 360 21.47 -10.78 -12.05
C PHE A 360 22.11 -11.14 -10.70
N ALA A 361 23.22 -11.89 -10.68
CA ALA A 361 23.87 -12.25 -9.43
C ALA A 361 24.82 -11.13 -8.97
N PRO A 362 25.00 -10.96 -7.64
CA PRO A 362 26.10 -10.16 -7.12
C PRO A 362 27.47 -10.72 -7.59
N PRO A 363 28.54 -9.92 -7.60
CA PRO A 363 29.87 -10.41 -7.94
C PRO A 363 30.27 -11.62 -7.06
N GLY A 364 30.49 -12.77 -7.68
CA GLY A 364 30.83 -14.03 -6.98
C GLY A 364 29.66 -14.78 -6.36
N GLY A 365 28.41 -14.31 -6.56
CA GLY A 365 27.19 -14.98 -6.13
C GLY A 365 26.61 -15.93 -7.19
N SER A 366 25.57 -16.67 -6.81
CA SER A 366 24.78 -17.53 -7.72
C SER A 366 23.28 -17.25 -7.59
N ILE A 367 22.57 -17.33 -8.72
CA ILE A 367 21.11 -17.20 -8.80
C ILE A 367 20.36 -18.54 -8.64
N ASP A 368 21.06 -19.67 -8.52
CA ASP A 368 20.47 -21.01 -8.58
C ASP A 368 19.34 -21.22 -7.55
N ALA A 369 19.58 -20.79 -6.29
CA ALA A 369 18.60 -20.91 -5.22
C ALA A 369 17.33 -20.09 -5.49
N GLU A 370 17.49 -18.90 -6.09
CA GLU A 370 16.38 -18.01 -6.46
C GLU A 370 15.56 -18.62 -7.60
N LEU A 371 16.21 -19.15 -8.64
CA LEU A 371 15.54 -19.86 -9.74
C LEU A 371 14.77 -21.09 -9.26
N VAL A 372 15.38 -21.91 -8.37
CA VAL A 372 14.71 -23.07 -7.79
C VAL A 372 13.45 -22.64 -7.02
N LYS A 373 13.52 -21.54 -6.27
CA LYS A 373 12.35 -21.00 -5.56
C LYS A 373 11.25 -20.58 -6.55
N MET A 374 11.60 -19.86 -7.62
CA MET A 374 10.65 -19.42 -8.64
C MET A 374 9.98 -20.57 -9.40
N ILE A 375 10.73 -21.64 -9.71
CA ILE A 375 10.21 -22.83 -10.38
C ILE A 375 9.26 -23.59 -9.44
N ARG A 376 9.64 -23.77 -8.17
CA ARG A 376 8.80 -24.45 -7.17
C ARG A 376 7.50 -23.71 -6.89
N SER A 377 7.52 -22.37 -6.89
CA SER A 377 6.33 -21.56 -6.69
C SER A 377 5.45 -21.45 -7.95
N GLY A 378 5.87 -22.02 -9.08
CA GLY A 378 5.14 -21.93 -10.36
C GLY A 378 5.24 -20.59 -11.07
N GLY A 379 6.12 -19.69 -10.60
CA GLY A 379 6.33 -18.37 -11.23
C GLY A 379 7.21 -18.42 -12.48
N LEU A 380 7.93 -19.53 -12.69
CA LEU A 380 8.76 -19.76 -13.86
C LEU A 380 8.65 -21.22 -14.30
N GLU A 381 8.11 -21.44 -15.50
CA GLU A 381 8.08 -22.76 -16.13
C GLU A 381 9.44 -23.03 -16.80
N ALA A 382 10.42 -23.50 -16.02
CA ALA A 382 11.75 -23.83 -16.52
C ALA A 382 12.32 -25.10 -15.85
N ARG A 383 13.32 -25.71 -16.50
CA ARG A 383 14.10 -26.84 -15.98
C ARG A 383 15.57 -26.45 -15.90
N ILE A 384 16.20 -26.74 -14.77
CA ILE A 384 17.62 -26.47 -14.56
C ILE A 384 18.39 -27.78 -14.77
N ASP A 385 19.32 -27.78 -15.72
CA ASP A 385 20.33 -28.82 -15.86
C ASP A 385 21.57 -28.41 -15.06
N ALA A 386 21.84 -29.15 -13.99
CA ALA A 386 22.99 -28.89 -13.12
C ALA A 386 24.31 -29.39 -13.68
N ILE A 387 24.29 -30.35 -14.62
CA ILE A 387 25.49 -30.94 -15.23
C ILE A 387 26.02 -29.97 -16.27
N ASP A 388 25.16 -29.60 -17.22
CA ASP A 388 25.52 -28.71 -18.33
C ASP A 388 25.44 -27.21 -17.94
N ARG A 389 24.94 -26.92 -16.73
CA ARG A 389 24.75 -25.56 -16.18
C ARG A 389 23.87 -24.68 -17.07
N VAL A 390 22.73 -25.21 -17.50
CA VAL A 390 21.81 -24.53 -18.43
C VAL A 390 20.38 -24.58 -17.92
N VAL A 391 19.64 -23.51 -18.15
CA VAL A 391 18.20 -23.40 -17.89
C VAL A 391 17.47 -23.59 -19.22
N THR A 392 16.66 -24.63 -19.30
CA THR A 392 15.82 -24.92 -20.47
C THR A 392 14.38 -24.52 -20.17
N ILE A 393 13.76 -23.81 -21.10
CA ILE A 393 12.36 -23.41 -21.01
C ILE A 393 11.57 -24.38 -21.87
N PRO A 394 10.73 -25.25 -21.26
CA PRO A 394 9.93 -26.19 -22.02
C PRO A 394 8.95 -25.42 -22.91
N SER A 395 9.15 -25.46 -24.23
CA SER A 395 8.11 -25.05 -25.16
C SER A 395 7.02 -26.11 -25.14
N ALA A 396 5.94 -25.87 -24.39
CA ALA A 396 4.80 -26.76 -24.36
C ALA A 396 4.15 -26.76 -25.75
N ASN A 397 4.19 -27.90 -26.45
CA ASN A 397 3.52 -28.05 -27.74
C ASN A 397 2.02 -27.77 -27.56
N PRO A 398 1.46 -26.68 -28.14
CA PRO A 398 0.07 -26.28 -27.90
C PRO A 398 -0.92 -27.39 -28.26
N ARG A 399 -0.60 -28.18 -29.29
CA ARG A 399 -1.41 -29.32 -29.71
C ARG A 399 -1.44 -30.42 -28.66
N ALA A 400 -0.28 -30.78 -28.10
CA ALA A 400 -0.20 -31.81 -27.06
C ALA A 400 -0.94 -31.38 -25.79
N LYS A 401 -0.84 -30.09 -25.41
CA LYS A 401 -1.59 -29.51 -24.28
C LYS A 401 -3.10 -29.58 -24.52
N MET A 402 -3.57 -29.17 -25.70
CA MET A 402 -4.99 -29.26 -26.09
C MET A 402 -5.48 -30.71 -26.07
N GLN A 403 -4.73 -31.65 -26.66
CA GLN A 403 -5.08 -33.07 -26.67
C GLN A 403 -5.19 -33.64 -25.26
N ALA A 404 -4.24 -33.32 -24.39
CA ALA A 404 -4.27 -33.74 -22.99
C ALA A 404 -5.47 -33.16 -22.22
N ALA A 405 -5.77 -31.87 -22.43
CA ALA A 405 -6.92 -31.20 -21.82
C ALA A 405 -8.26 -31.80 -22.29
N SER A 406 -8.42 -32.03 -23.60
CA SER A 406 -9.62 -32.67 -24.16
C SER A 406 -9.81 -34.10 -23.63
N LEU A 407 -8.72 -34.87 -23.51
CA LEU A 407 -8.77 -36.22 -22.94
C LEU A 407 -9.18 -36.19 -21.46
N ALA A 408 -8.65 -35.24 -20.68
CA ALA A 408 -9.01 -35.07 -19.27
C ALA A 408 -10.48 -34.67 -19.11
N ALA A 409 -10.97 -33.75 -19.94
CA ALA A 409 -12.38 -33.36 -19.96
C ALA A 409 -13.30 -34.54 -20.31
N ALA A 410 -12.95 -35.34 -21.33
CA ALA A 410 -13.70 -36.53 -21.70
C ALA A 410 -13.77 -37.58 -20.57
N LYS A 411 -12.63 -37.84 -19.91
CA LYS A 411 -12.58 -38.76 -18.75
C LYS A 411 -13.41 -38.26 -17.57
N ASN A 412 -13.40 -36.95 -17.30
CA ASN A 412 -14.20 -36.35 -16.25
C ASN A 412 -15.69 -36.45 -16.57
N TYR A 413 -16.08 -36.18 -17.82
CA TYR A 413 -17.45 -36.34 -18.28
C TYR A 413 -17.94 -37.80 -18.16
N GLU A 414 -17.12 -38.77 -18.57
CA GLU A 414 -17.43 -40.20 -18.42
C GLU A 414 -17.62 -40.58 -16.96
N LYS A 415 -16.70 -40.15 -16.08
CA LYS A 415 -16.80 -40.38 -14.64
C LYS A 415 -18.08 -39.78 -14.05
N GLU A 416 -18.40 -38.54 -14.40
CA GLU A 416 -19.59 -37.86 -13.90
C GLU A 416 -20.88 -38.53 -14.40
N ALA A 417 -20.92 -38.96 -15.66
CA ALA A 417 -22.04 -39.71 -16.21
C ALA A 417 -22.23 -41.06 -15.48
N LEU A 418 -21.15 -41.80 -15.23
CA LEU A 418 -21.19 -43.05 -14.47
C LEU A 418 -21.67 -42.83 -13.04
N ASP A 419 -21.18 -41.79 -12.37
CA ASP A 419 -21.58 -41.48 -11.00
C ASP A 419 -23.07 -41.04 -10.93
N ARG A 420 -23.58 -40.33 -11.95
CA ARG A 420 -25.00 -40.02 -12.09
C ARG A 420 -25.85 -41.29 -12.29
N ILE A 421 -25.42 -42.19 -13.17
CA ILE A 421 -26.12 -43.47 -13.40
C ILE A 421 -26.15 -44.31 -12.12
N ARG A 422 -25.02 -44.42 -11.42
CA ARG A 422 -24.93 -45.11 -10.12
C ARG A 422 -25.89 -44.50 -9.11
N ARG A 423 -25.97 -43.17 -9.03
CA ARG A 423 -26.88 -42.46 -8.14
C ARG A 423 -28.34 -42.74 -8.47
N ILE A 424 -28.71 -42.74 -9.76
CA ILE A 424 -30.06 -43.11 -10.22
C ILE A 424 -30.40 -44.55 -9.80
N GLY A 425 -29.46 -45.49 -9.96
CA GLY A 425 -29.63 -46.89 -9.55
C GLY A 425 -29.80 -47.05 -8.02
N ILE A 426 -29.05 -46.31 -7.22
CA ILE A 426 -29.18 -46.28 -5.75
C ILE A 426 -30.56 -45.76 -5.35
N MET A 427 -31.02 -44.67 -5.98
CA MET A 427 -32.35 -44.10 -5.73
C MET A 427 -33.47 -45.06 -6.13
N SER A 428 -33.36 -45.72 -7.29
CA SER A 428 -34.37 -46.68 -7.75
C SER A 428 -34.42 -47.95 -6.89
N ALA A 429 -33.32 -48.29 -6.21
CA ALA A 429 -33.25 -49.39 -5.26
C ALA A 429 -33.67 -48.97 -3.84
N GLU A 430 -34.13 -47.72 -3.64
CA GLU A 430 -34.49 -47.14 -2.34
C GLU A 430 -33.36 -47.16 -1.29
N LEU A 431 -32.11 -47.27 -1.74
CA LEU A 431 -30.91 -47.27 -0.89
C LEU A 431 -30.46 -45.85 -0.53
N GLU A 432 -31.41 -44.93 -0.36
CA GLU A 432 -31.13 -43.56 0.02
C GLU A 432 -30.85 -43.45 1.53
N VAL A 433 -29.78 -42.73 1.89
CA VAL A 433 -29.55 -42.36 3.29
C VAL A 433 -30.54 -41.26 3.64
N ARG A 434 -31.68 -41.64 4.23
CA ARG A 434 -32.60 -40.69 4.83
C ARG A 434 -31.92 -40.05 6.04
N GLY A 435 -31.37 -38.85 5.85
CA GLY A 435 -30.93 -38.02 6.96
C GLY A 435 -32.07 -37.83 7.96
N LYS A 436 -31.77 -37.84 9.26
CA LYS A 436 -32.73 -37.48 10.30
C LYS A 436 -33.15 -36.02 10.10
N HIS A 437 -34.17 -35.78 9.28
CA HIS A 437 -34.79 -34.47 9.20
C HIS A 437 -35.49 -34.20 10.54
N LYS A 438 -34.99 -33.17 11.25
CA LYS A 438 -35.70 -32.54 12.35
C LYS A 438 -37.10 -32.18 11.86
N ASN A 439 -38.09 -32.75 12.53
CA ASN A 439 -39.50 -32.52 12.34
C ASN A 439 -39.79 -31.02 12.55
N GLN A 440 -40.13 -30.30 11.50
CA GLN A 440 -40.82 -29.00 11.61
C GLN A 440 -41.95 -28.93 10.59
N GLY A 441 -43.15 -29.25 11.08
CA GLY A 441 -44.43 -28.68 10.68
C GLY A 441 -44.78 -28.66 9.20
N PHE A 442 -45.52 -29.69 8.77
CA PHE A 442 -46.46 -29.64 7.65
C PHE A 442 -47.38 -28.41 7.72
N ASN A 443 -47.52 -27.68 6.61
CA ASN A 443 -48.85 -27.27 6.14
C ASN A 443 -48.92 -27.32 4.61
N GLN A 444 -50.06 -27.84 4.12
CA GLN A 444 -50.31 -28.34 2.77
C GLN A 444 -50.52 -27.23 1.71
N GLY A 445 -50.18 -27.54 0.45
CA GLY A 445 -50.63 -26.83 -0.73
C GLY A 445 -50.09 -27.45 -2.02
N THR A 446 -50.96 -28.16 -2.72
CA THR A 446 -50.77 -28.98 -3.94
C THR A 446 -50.30 -28.23 -5.20
N VAL A 447 -49.50 -28.91 -6.03
CA VAL A 447 -48.99 -28.53 -7.38
C VAL A 447 -50.09 -28.68 -8.47
N PRO A 448 -49.97 -28.14 -9.73
CA PRO A 448 -49.17 -28.82 -10.77
C PRO A 448 -48.54 -27.97 -11.94
N SER A 449 -47.39 -28.49 -12.42
CA SER A 449 -46.88 -28.63 -13.83
C SER A 449 -46.71 -27.47 -14.85
N ARG A 450 -45.49 -27.36 -15.43
CA ARG A 450 -45.16 -27.34 -16.90
C ARG A 450 -43.62 -27.26 -17.09
N TRP A 451 -42.88 -28.28 -17.57
CA TRP A 451 -42.55 -28.70 -18.94
C TRP A 451 -42.05 -27.61 -19.92
N ALA A 452 -40.83 -27.85 -20.45
CA ALA A 452 -40.25 -27.42 -21.75
C ALA A 452 -39.89 -25.93 -21.89
N ASP A 453 -38.82 -25.45 -22.54
CA ASP A 453 -37.67 -25.99 -23.28
C ASP A 453 -36.86 -24.73 -23.69
N THR A 454 -35.52 -24.79 -23.82
CA THR A 454 -34.73 -24.09 -24.85
C THR A 454 -33.23 -24.26 -24.64
N SER A 455 -32.65 -25.05 -25.53
CA SER A 455 -31.28 -24.96 -26.03
C SER A 455 -31.08 -23.74 -26.95
N GLY A 456 -29.91 -23.09 -26.91
CA GLY A 456 -29.38 -22.33 -28.05
C GLY A 456 -28.50 -21.11 -27.75
N GLU A 457 -27.25 -21.17 -28.23
CA GLU A 457 -26.31 -20.06 -28.54
C GLU A 457 -25.63 -19.39 -27.33
N GLY A 458 -24.30 -19.32 -27.18
CA GLY A 458 -23.22 -19.24 -28.15
C GLY A 458 -22.55 -17.86 -28.01
N GLY A 459 -21.45 -17.74 -27.27
CA GLY A 459 -20.68 -16.48 -27.21
C GLY A 459 -19.68 -16.34 -26.06
N SER A 460 -18.41 -16.24 -26.44
CA SER A 460 -17.23 -15.69 -25.74
C SER A 460 -16.85 -16.23 -24.36
N GLU A 461 -15.82 -17.08 -24.37
CA GLU A 461 -14.89 -17.27 -23.26
C GLU A 461 -14.10 -15.98 -23.03
N ASP A 462 -14.29 -15.33 -21.88
CA ASP A 462 -13.24 -14.55 -21.22
C ASP A 462 -12.78 -15.37 -20.01
N TYR A 463 -11.61 -15.99 -20.15
CA TYR A 463 -10.91 -16.60 -19.03
C TYR A 463 -10.31 -15.50 -18.16
N ASP A 464 -11.08 -15.02 -17.18
CA ASP A 464 -10.53 -14.31 -16.04
C ASP A 464 -9.71 -15.29 -15.20
N VAL A 465 -8.39 -15.17 -15.30
CA VAL A 465 -7.46 -15.80 -14.36
C VAL A 465 -7.70 -15.16 -13.00
N GLN A 466 -8.51 -15.81 -12.16
CA GLN A 466 -8.58 -15.50 -10.74
C GLN A 466 -7.19 -15.76 -10.13
N ALA A 467 -6.40 -14.68 -10.04
CA ALA A 467 -5.28 -14.61 -9.13
C ALA A 467 -5.82 -14.85 -7.72
N THR A 468 -5.57 -16.04 -7.19
CA THR A 468 -5.76 -16.35 -5.77
C THR A 468 -4.66 -15.65 -4.98
N GLY A 469 -4.74 -14.32 -4.93
CA GLY A 469 -4.00 -13.52 -3.97
C GLY A 469 -4.71 -13.62 -2.64
N SER A 470 -4.23 -14.50 -1.76
CA SER A 470 -4.47 -14.33 -0.33
C SER A 470 -4.03 -12.91 0.05
N ALA A 471 -4.96 -12.11 0.59
CA ALA A 471 -4.64 -10.78 1.09
C ALA A 471 -3.57 -10.92 2.19
N LEU A 472 -2.32 -10.60 1.84
CA LEU A 472 -1.22 -10.55 2.79
C LEU A 472 -1.48 -9.39 3.74
N THR A 473 -1.52 -9.67 5.03
CA THR A 473 -1.63 -8.63 6.05
C THR A 473 -0.29 -7.93 6.19
N VAL A 474 -0.28 -6.67 6.64
CA VAL A 474 0.98 -5.91 6.86
C VAL A 474 1.96 -6.67 7.75
N SER A 475 1.46 -7.49 8.67
CA SER A 475 2.24 -8.41 9.51
C SER A 475 3.05 -9.43 8.71
N ASP A 476 2.55 -9.93 7.58
CA ASP A 476 3.23 -10.95 6.75
C ASP A 476 4.38 -10.37 5.91
N LEU A 477 4.40 -9.04 5.74
CA LEU A 477 5.41 -8.33 4.95
C LEU A 477 6.66 -7.92 5.75
N VAL A 478 6.53 -7.85 7.08
CA VAL A 478 7.61 -7.43 7.99
C VAL A 478 8.52 -8.61 8.38
N SER A 479 8.04 -9.85 8.27
CA SER A 479 8.84 -11.08 8.37
C SER A 479 9.66 -11.36 7.10
#